data_AF-A0AAE1JYK8-F1
#
_entry.id   AF-A0AAE1JYK8-F1
#
_cell.length_a   1.000
_cell.length_b   1.000
_cell.length_c   1.000
_cell.angle_alpha   90.00
_cell.angle_beta   90.00
_cell.angle_gamma   90.00
#
_symmetry.space_group_name_H-M   'P 1'
#
loop_
_entity.id
_entity.type
_entity.pdbx_description
1 polymer ?
#
loop_
_entity_poly.entity_id
_entity_poly.type
_entity_poly.pdbx_seq_one_letter_code
_entity_poly.pdbx_strand_id
1 'polypeptide(L)' 'MRMALQSKNKLVFVDGSILAPSMTSSTYSAWLQCNTMVCSWLVRAISPMIAQSILWMDKAYDVWMDLKDRFA' A
#
# COMPACT_ATOMS: atom_id res chain seq x y z
N MET A 1 -3.01 12.17 0.77
CA MET A 1 -2.93 10.72 1.03
C MET A 1 -2.58 10.38 2.48
N ARG A 2 -1.46 10.89 3.03
CA ARG A 2 -1.01 10.60 4.40
C ARG A 2 -2.09 10.76 5.49
N MET A 3 -2.77 11.91 5.53
CA MET A 3 -3.83 12.18 6.52
C MET A 3 -4.99 11.18 6.44
N ALA A 4 -5.40 10.79 5.22
CA ALA A 4 -6.48 9.83 5.01
C ALA A 4 -6.12 8.40 5.43
N LEU A 5 -4.86 8.00 5.27
CA LEU A 5 -4.36 6.72 5.76
C LEU A 5 -4.22 6.73 7.29
N GLN A 6 -3.74 7.85 7.85
CA GLN A 6 -3.55 8.00 9.28
C GLN A 6 -4.88 7.97 10.05
N SER A 7 -5.92 8.63 9.56
CA SER A 7 -7.25 8.60 10.20
C SER A 7 -7.89 7.20 10.23
N LYS A 8 -7.38 6.26 9.44
CA LYS A 8 -7.84 4.86 9.37
C LYS A 8 -6.84 3.86 9.94
N ASN A 9 -5.78 4.32 10.59
CA ASN A 9 -4.67 3.48 11.09
C ASN A 9 -4.02 2.60 10.00
N LYS A 10 -3.97 3.10 8.76
CA LYS A 10 -3.38 2.41 7.61
C LYS A 10 -2.03 2.96 7.17
N LEU A 11 -1.55 4.04 7.80
CA LEU A 11 -0.25 4.64 7.46
C LEU A 11 0.90 3.63 7.60
N VAL A 12 0.80 2.74 8.58
CA VAL A 12 1.78 1.69 8.87
C VAL A 12 2.08 0.75 7.70
N PHE A 13 1.15 0.63 6.73
CA PHE A 13 1.31 -0.23 5.55
C PHE A 13 2.12 0.43 4.43
N VAL A 14 2.27 1.77 4.45
CA VAL A 14 3.02 2.51 3.42
C VAL A 14 4.34 3.06 3.95
N ASP A 15 4.47 3.25 5.27
CA ASP A 15 5.73 3.68 5.88
C ASP A 15 6.67 2.51 6.24
N GLY A 16 6.18 1.27 6.13
CA GLY A 16 6.96 0.05 6.40
C GLY A 16 6.99 -0.37 7.86
N SER A 17 6.22 0.28 8.74
CA SER A 17 6.17 -0.05 10.17
C SER A 17 5.60 -1.45 10.42
N ILE A 18 4.71 -1.94 9.54
CA ILE A 18 4.22 -3.33 9.58
C ILE A 18 4.71 -4.12 8.37
N LEU A 19 5.56 -5.12 8.64
CA LEU A 19 6.05 -6.03 7.62
C LEU A 19 5.01 -7.10 7.28
N ALA A 20 5.10 -7.64 6.07
CA ALA A 20 4.29 -8.79 5.66
C ALA A 20 4.61 -9.98 6.59
N PRO A 21 3.63 -10.51 7.33
CA PRO A 21 3.84 -11.70 8.14
C PRO A 21 4.04 -12.93 7.25
N SER A 22 4.55 -14.02 7.84
CA SER A 22 4.62 -15.32 7.14
C SER A 22 3.23 -15.74 6.65
N MET A 23 3.15 -16.38 5.48
CA MET A 23 1.90 -16.94 4.94
C MET A 23 1.23 -17.96 5.86
N THR A 24 2.00 -18.58 6.76
CA THR A 24 1.51 -19.54 7.76
C THR A 24 0.95 -18.86 9.02
N SER A 25 1.11 -17.54 9.17
CA SER A 25 0.62 -16.79 10.31
C SER A 25 -0.90 -16.65 10.26
N SER A 26 -1.56 -16.79 11.42
CA SER A 26 -2.98 -16.48 11.57
C SER A 26 -3.34 -15.03 11.20
N THR A 27 -2.37 -14.12 11.25
CA THR A 27 -2.54 -12.70 10.92
C THR A 27 -2.36 -12.38 9.44
N TYR A 28 -1.87 -13.33 8.61
CA TYR A 28 -1.55 -13.08 7.21
C TYR A 28 -2.76 -12.65 6.39
N SER A 29 -3.89 -13.34 6.54
CA SER A 29 -5.13 -12.98 5.83
C SER A 29 -5.59 -11.56 6.17
N ALA A 30 -5.58 -11.18 7.45
CA ALA A 30 -5.96 -9.84 7.88
C ALA A 30 -4.99 -8.77 7.36
N TRP A 31 -3.68 -9.05 7.39
CA TRP A 31 -2.66 -8.17 6.82
C TRP A 31 -2.87 -7.98 5.32
N LEU A 32 -3.08 -9.07 4.58
CA LEU A 32 -3.28 -9.06 3.13
C LEU A 32 -4.50 -8.23 2.74
N GLN A 33 -5.62 -8.41 3.43
CA GLN A 33 -6.84 -7.61 3.19
C GLN A 33 -6.57 -6.11 3.40
N CYS A 34 -5.86 -5.75 4.47
CA CYS A 34 -5.53 -4.36 4.76
C CYS A 34 -4.58 -3.78 3.70
N ASN A 35 -3.55 -4.53 3.33
CA ASN A 35 -2.60 -4.14 2.30
C ASN A 35 -3.30 -3.93 0.95
N THR A 36 -4.14 -4.88 0.51
CA THR A 36 -4.92 -4.77 -0.74
C THR A 36 -5.85 -3.55 -0.73
N MET A 37 -6.50 -3.27 0.40
CA MET A 37 -7.33 -2.08 0.56
C MET A 37 -6.52 -0.79 0.34
N VAL A 38 -5.33 -0.70 0.96
CA VAL A 38 -4.46 0.47 0.78
C VAL A 38 -3.99 0.58 -0.67
N CYS A 39 -3.55 -0.51 -1.31
CA CYS A 39 -3.20 -0.51 -2.74
C CYS A 39 -4.35 0.03 -3.60
N SER A 40 -5.59 -0.41 -3.35
CA SER A 40 -6.77 0.08 -4.08
C SER A 40 -6.99 1.58 -3.92
N TRP A 41 -6.70 2.15 -2.74
CA TRP A 41 -6.80 3.59 -2.50
C TRP A 41 -5.68 4.36 -3.19
N LEU A 42 -4.46 3.82 -3.20
CA LEU A 42 -3.32 4.41 -3.92
C LEU A 42 -3.61 4.46 -5.42
N VAL A 43 -4.00 3.32 -6.02
CA VAL A 43 -4.35 3.19 -7.44
C VAL A 43 -5.46 4.15 -7.84
N ARG A 44 -6.51 4.30 -7.01
CA ARG A 44 -7.62 5.22 -7.27
C ARG A 44 -7.26 6.70 -7.15
N ALA A 45 -6.18 7.05 -6.46
CA ALA A 45 -5.81 8.43 -6.21
C ALA A 45 -4.78 8.99 -7.21
N ILE A 46 -4.28 8.16 -8.11
CA ILE A 46 -3.30 8.54 -9.14
C ILE A 46 -3.91 8.46 -10.54
N SER A 47 -3.22 9.04 -11.52
CA SER A 47 -3.68 9.00 -12.90
C SER A 47 -3.60 7.57 -13.46
N PRO A 48 -4.49 7.19 -14.41
CA PRO A 48 -4.50 5.84 -14.98
C PRO A 48 -3.18 5.40 -15.60
N MET A 49 -2.42 6.33 -16.19
CA MET A 49 -1.11 6.04 -16.78
C MET A 49 -0.09 5.58 -15.73
N ILE A 50 -0.10 6.19 -14.54
CA ILE A 50 0.79 5.82 -13.46
C ILE A 50 0.28 4.54 -12.79
N ALA A 51 -1.04 4.38 -12.64
CA ALA A 51 -1.67 3.18 -12.13
C ALA A 51 -1.26 1.90 -12.88
N GLN A 52 -1.10 1.96 -14.20
CA GLN A 52 -0.62 0.82 -14.99
C GLN A 52 0.79 0.37 -14.62
N SER A 53 1.67 1.29 -14.20
CA SER A 53 3.05 0.96 -13.85
C SER A 53 3.19 0.28 -12.48
N ILE A 54 2.24 0.51 -11.58
CA ILE A 54 2.25 -0.02 -10.21
C ILE A 54 1.32 -1.23 -10.02
N LEU A 55 0.59 -1.63 -11.06
CA LEU A 55 -0.46 -2.67 -10.98
C LEU A 55 0.09 -4.05 -10.59
N TRP A 56 1.39 -4.27 -10.83
CA TRP A 56 2.13 -5.49 -10.55
C TRP A 56 2.71 -5.54 -9.12
N MET A 57 2.57 -4.45 -8.35
CA MET A 57 3.13 -4.34 -7.01
C MET A 57 2.12 -4.85 -5.98
N ASP A 58 2.49 -5.94 -5.30
CA ASP A 58 1.62 -6.58 -4.33
C ASP A 58 1.57 -5.85 -2.98
N LYS A 59 2.57 -5.01 -2.66
CA LYS A 59 2.66 -4.33 -1.35
C LYS A 59 2.40 -2.84 -1.50
N ALA A 60 1.57 -2.31 -0.61
CA ALA A 60 1.28 -0.89 -0.54
C ALA A 60 2.55 -0.05 -0.27
N TYR A 61 3.50 -0.62 0.46
CA TYR A 61 4.82 -0.03 0.70
C TYR A 61 5.58 0.19 -0.61
N ASP A 62 5.67 -0.83 -1.47
CA ASP A 62 6.43 -0.76 -2.73
C ASP A 62 5.80 0.29 -3.67
N VAL A 63 4.47 0.28 -3.79
CA VAL A 63 3.72 1.30 -4.53
C VAL A 63 4.03 2.70 -4.01
N TRP A 64 4.03 2.87 -2.69
CA TRP A 64 4.25 4.18 -2.08
C TRP A 64 5.68 4.68 -2.27
N MET A 65 6.68 3.80 -2.23
CA MET A 65 8.08 4.14 -2.51
C MET A 65 8.28 4.53 -3.97
N ASP A 66 7.73 3.77 -4.92
CA ASP A 66 7.79 4.11 -6.35
C ASP A 66 7.14 5.47 -6.63
N LEU A 67 5.96 5.74 -6.05
CA LEU A 67 5.31 7.04 -6.18
C LEU A 67 6.15 8.17 -5.56
N LYS A 68 6.80 7.94 -4.41
CA LYS A 68 7.69 8.94 -3.81
C LYS A 68 8.88 9.25 -4.71
N ASP A 69 9.52 8.23 -5.29
CA ASP A 69 10.68 8.39 -6.15
C ASP A 69 10.34 9.14 -7.44
N ARG A 70 9.18 8.83 -8.05
CA ARG A 70 8.70 9.51 -9.28
C ARG A 70 8.38 10.99 -9.10
N PHE A 71 8.00 11.40 -7.90
CA PHE A 71 7.52 12.76 -7.60
C PHE A 71 8.41 13.49 -6.58
N ALA A 72 9.64 13.03 -6.40
CA ALA A 72 10.64 13.64 -5.53
C ALA A 72 11.13 15.00 -6.03
#